data_AF-A0AAP0PNF3-F1
#
_entry.id   AF-A0AAP0PNF3-F1
#
_cell.length_a   1.000
_cell.length_b   1.000
_cell.length_c   1.000
_cell.angle_alpha   90.00
_cell.angle_beta   90.00
_cell.angle_gamma   90.00
#
_symmetry.space_group_name_H-M   'P 1'
#
loop_
_entity.id
_entity.type
_entity.pdbx_description
1 polymer ?
#
loop_
_entity_poly.entity_id
_entity_poly.type
_entity_poly.pdbx_seq_one_letter_code
_entity_poly.pdbx_strand_id
1 'polypeptide(L)'
;MMKLHNFLLKPQNGNSSNKCGMKCKLIDWVVGTHIVAKGEIAIDDPLHVVEGSPIGVGSYMVWVQTTIYHNALIWRTQANMRTIEQALGESIPWPKQHVFIPNT
;
A
#
# COMPACT_ATOMS: atom_id res chain seq x y z
N MET A 1 6.63 -8.86 -16.81
CA MET A 1 5.20 -8.89 -17.22
C MET A 1 4.41 -8.95 -15.92
N MET A 2 3.46 -8.08 -15.57
CA MET A 2 2.51 -7.27 -16.35
C MET A 2 2.59 -5.79 -15.97
N LYS A 3 2.56 -4.88 -16.96
CA LYS A 3 2.26 -3.45 -16.76
C LYS A 3 0.74 -3.30 -16.76
N LEU A 4 0.11 -3.13 -15.59
CA LEU A 4 -1.28 -2.70 -15.51
C LEU A 4 -1.35 -1.17 -15.37
N HIS A 5 -1.01 -0.45 -16.44
CA HIS A 5 -1.58 0.88 -16.66
C HIS A 5 -3.02 0.66 -17.14
N ASN A 6 -3.98 0.66 -16.22
CA ASN A 6 -5.40 1.00 -16.43
C ASN A 6 -6.24 0.58 -15.22
N PHE A 7 -6.03 1.23 -14.07
CA PHE A 7 -7.10 1.33 -13.08
C PHE A 7 -7.93 2.57 -13.45
N LEU A 8 -9.09 2.30 -14.05
CA LEU A 8 -10.11 3.29 -14.36
C LEU A 8 -10.39 4.16 -13.12
N LEU A 9 -10.06 5.45 -13.19
CA LEU A 9 -10.53 6.44 -12.24
C LEU A 9 -12.06 6.51 -12.34
N LYS A 10 -12.78 5.91 -11.39
CA LYS A 10 -14.19 6.25 -11.19
C LYS A 10 -14.25 7.69 -10.65
N PRO A 11 -15.19 8.53 -11.12
CA PRO A 11 -15.39 9.85 -10.53
C PRO A 11 -15.89 9.69 -9.09
N GLN A 12 -15.14 10.24 -8.13
CA GLN A 12 -15.48 10.21 -6.72
C GLN A 12 -16.35 11.43 -6.41
N ASN A 13 -17.61 11.21 -6.03
CA ASN A 13 -18.48 12.26 -5.50
C ASN A 13 -18.59 12.04 -3.97
N GLY A 14 -17.91 12.88 -3.18
CA GLY A 14 -17.89 12.77 -1.72
C GLY A 14 -16.59 13.31 -1.14
N ASN A 15 -16.71 14.18 -0.13
CA ASN A 15 -15.68 15.10 0.38
C ASN A 15 -14.54 14.43 1.19
N SER A 16 -13.98 13.31 0.71
CA SER A 16 -12.76 12.69 1.24
C SER A 16 -11.62 12.93 0.26
N SER A 17 -10.56 13.63 0.67
CA SER A 17 -9.38 13.83 -0.18
C SER A 17 -8.72 12.48 -0.44
N ASN A 18 -9.07 11.84 -1.56
CA ASN A 18 -8.46 10.60 -2.02
C ASN A 18 -6.93 10.75 -2.06
N LYS A 19 -6.20 9.81 -1.46
CA LYS A 19 -4.72 9.88 -1.35
C LYS A 19 -3.97 9.12 -2.45
N CYS A 20 -4.68 8.55 -3.43
CA CYS A 20 -4.10 7.87 -4.59
C CYS A 20 -3.10 8.78 -5.33
N GLY A 21 -1.96 8.23 -5.72
CA GLY A 21 -0.85 8.97 -6.36
C GLY A 21 0.09 9.68 -5.37
N MET A 22 -0.26 9.78 -4.09
CA MET A 22 0.64 10.40 -3.12
C MET A 22 1.80 9.47 -2.76
N LYS A 23 3.01 10.02 -2.74
CA LYS A 23 4.20 9.32 -2.24
C LYS A 23 4.08 9.09 -0.74
N CYS A 24 4.50 7.92 -0.31
CA CYS A 24 4.42 7.52 1.10
C CYS A 24 5.63 6.69 1.54
N LYS A 25 5.77 6.58 2.85
CA LYS A 25 6.73 5.73 3.54
C LYS A 25 5.95 4.71 4.37
N LEU A 26 6.33 3.44 4.26
CA LEU A 26 5.76 2.36 5.06
C LEU A 26 6.54 2.24 6.36
N ILE A 27 5.85 2.37 7.48
CA ILE A 27 6.38 2.11 8.82
C ILE A 27 6.19 0.63 9.11
N ASP A 28 7.18 -0.01 9.73
CA ASP A 28 7.12 -1.37 10.23
C ASP A 28 5.86 -1.54 11.10
N TRP A 29 4.96 -2.42 10.70
CA TRP A 29 3.69 -2.61 11.41
C TRP A 29 3.83 -3.46 12.68
N VAL A 30 4.95 -4.17 12.84
CA VAL A 30 5.25 -5.00 14.02
C VAL A 30 5.89 -4.13 15.10
N VAL A 31 6.91 -3.34 14.74
CA VAL A 31 7.70 -2.54 15.71
C VAL A 31 7.25 -1.08 15.76
N GLY A 32 6.67 -0.54 14.69
CA GLY A 32 6.05 0.80 14.66
C GLY A 32 7.00 1.99 14.49
N THR A 33 8.32 1.78 14.48
CA THR A 33 9.29 2.90 14.54
C THR A 33 10.18 3.04 13.31
N HIS A 34 10.34 1.99 12.50
CA HIS A 34 11.27 1.98 11.38
C HIS A 34 10.55 2.13 10.04
N ILE A 35 11.13 2.90 9.11
CA ILE A 35 10.64 2.92 7.72
C ILE A 35 11.18 1.70 6.98
N VAL A 36 10.28 0.81 6.54
CA VAL A 36 10.63 -0.44 5.87
C VAL A 36 10.66 -0.32 4.36
N ALA A 37 9.87 0.59 3.79
CA ALA A 37 9.81 0.82 2.35
C ALA A 37 9.31 2.24 2.00
N LYS A 38 9.49 2.61 0.74
CA LYS A 38 8.86 3.78 0.12
C LYS A 38 7.99 3.33 -1.04
N GLY A 39 6.90 4.07 -1.27
CA GLY A 39 5.96 3.73 -2.32
C GLY A 39 5.03 4.87 -2.66
N GLU A 40 3.97 4.51 -3.36
CA GLU A 40 2.89 5.40 -3.77
C GLU A 40 1.55 4.74 -3.44
N ILE A 41 0.59 5.50 -2.92
CA ILE A 41 -0.75 4.97 -2.66
C ILE A 41 -1.40 4.66 -4.01
N ALA A 42 -1.60 3.39 -4.30
CA ALA A 42 -2.27 2.94 -5.51
C ALA A 42 -3.79 3.00 -5.35
N ILE A 43 -4.32 2.63 -4.18
CA ILE A 43 -5.78 2.56 -3.93
C ILE A 43 -6.10 3.02 -2.51
N ASP A 44 -7.13 3.87 -2.41
CA ASP A 44 -7.73 4.39 -1.19
C ASP A 44 -9.26 4.19 -1.25
N ASP A 45 -9.69 2.94 -1.45
CA ASP A 45 -11.09 2.53 -1.48
C ASP A 45 -11.23 1.25 -0.64
N PRO A 46 -11.89 1.31 0.55
CA PRO A 46 -12.01 0.17 1.44
C PRO A 46 -12.78 -1.02 0.85
N LEU A 47 -13.60 -0.78 -0.19
CA LEU A 47 -14.36 -1.82 -0.89
C LEU A 47 -13.58 -2.48 -2.03
N HIS A 48 -12.39 -1.97 -2.36
CA HIS A 48 -11.55 -2.61 -3.37
C HIS A 48 -11.17 -4.03 -2.94
N VAL A 49 -11.32 -5.00 -3.84
CA VAL A 49 -11.12 -6.42 -3.56
C VAL A 49 -9.76 -6.89 -4.11
N VAL A 50 -8.97 -7.52 -3.25
CA VAL A 50 -7.68 -8.15 -3.58
C VAL A 50 -7.76 -9.61 -3.18
N GLU A 51 -7.45 -10.53 -4.11
CA GLU A 51 -7.52 -11.99 -3.89
C GLU A 51 -8.85 -12.46 -3.28
N GLY A 52 -9.96 -11.83 -3.68
CA GLY A 52 -11.31 -12.17 -3.19
C GLY A 52 -11.71 -11.55 -1.85
N SER A 53 -10.85 -10.77 -1.20
CA SER A 53 -11.16 -10.05 0.05
C SER A 53 -11.06 -8.53 -0.09
N PRO A 54 -11.98 -7.73 0.50
CA PRO A 54 -11.83 -6.28 0.55
C PRO A 54 -10.57 -5.86 1.32
N ILE A 55 -9.92 -4.76 0.90
CA ILE A 55 -8.76 -4.22 1.64
C ILE A 55 -9.16 -3.72 3.05
N GLY A 56 -10.38 -3.21 3.18
CA GLY A 56 -10.99 -2.80 4.45
C GLY A 56 -10.73 -1.34 4.84
N VAL A 57 -11.59 -0.83 5.72
CA VAL A 57 -11.51 0.51 6.31
C VAL A 57 -10.25 0.60 7.16
N GLY A 58 -9.32 1.50 6.81
CA GLY A 58 -8.04 1.64 7.51
C GLY A 58 -6.83 1.05 6.78
N SER A 59 -7.01 0.63 5.52
CA SER A 59 -5.92 0.17 4.66
C SER A 59 -5.74 1.07 3.43
N TYR A 60 -4.51 1.21 2.97
CA TYR A 60 -4.20 1.60 1.60
C TYR A 60 -3.70 0.37 0.83
N MET A 61 -3.84 0.35 -0.49
CA MET A 61 -2.92 -0.42 -1.33
C MET A 61 -1.76 0.49 -1.70
N VAL A 62 -0.54 0.04 -1.44
CA VAL A 62 0.69 0.80 -1.73
C VAL A 62 1.51 0.04 -2.75
N TRP A 63 1.83 0.72 -3.86
CA TRP A 63 2.82 0.24 -4.82
C TRP A 63 4.22 0.50 -4.26
N VAL A 64 4.97 -0.58 -4.00
CA VAL A 64 6.30 -0.50 -3.38
C VAL A 64 7.35 -0.19 -4.45
N GLN A 65 8.02 0.95 -4.30
CA GLN A 65 9.03 1.43 -5.25
C GLN A 65 10.46 1.25 -4.73
N THR A 66 10.65 1.20 -3.41
CA THR A 66 11.98 1.05 -2.80
C THR A 66 11.87 0.31 -1.48
N THR A 67 12.77 -0.63 -1.25
CA THR A 67 12.91 -1.39 0.00
C THR A 67 14.02 -0.78 0.87
N ILE A 68 13.83 -0.76 2.18
CA ILE A 68 14.83 -0.27 3.15
C ILE A 68 15.21 -1.41 4.11
N TYR A 69 14.23 -2.11 4.67
CA TYR A 69 14.45 -3.29 5.50
C TYR A 69 13.88 -4.53 4.80
N HIS A 70 14.74 -5.26 4.10
CA HIS A 70 14.35 -6.32 3.17
C HIS A 70 13.59 -7.47 3.85
N ASN A 71 14.01 -7.83 5.06
CA ASN A 71 13.43 -8.93 5.84
C ASN A 71 12.19 -8.54 6.65
N ALA A 72 11.77 -7.26 6.62
CA ALA A 72 10.55 -6.84 7.31
C ALA A 72 9.32 -7.54 6.71
N LEU A 73 8.37 -7.91 7.57
CA LEU A 73 7.17 -8.65 7.16
C LEU A 73 6.15 -7.73 6.50
N ILE A 74 5.41 -8.25 5.52
CA ILE A 74 4.21 -7.56 5.02
C ILE A 74 3.03 -7.75 6.00
N TRP A 75 2.17 -6.73 6.14
CA TRP A 75 1.11 -6.72 7.16
C TRP A 75 0.06 -7.82 6.99
N ARG A 76 -0.37 -8.06 5.75
CA ARG A 76 -1.26 -9.18 5.40
C ARG A 76 -0.54 -10.01 4.36
N THR A 77 0.04 -11.12 4.79
CA THR A 77 0.76 -12.03 3.90
C THR A 77 -0.16 -12.50 2.78
N GLN A 78 0.36 -12.48 1.57
CA GLN A 78 -0.29 -13.06 0.40
C GLN A 78 0.29 -14.46 0.16
N ALA A 79 -0.37 -15.28 -0.65
CA ALA A 79 0.03 -16.68 -0.84
C ALA A 79 1.50 -16.84 -1.31
N ASN A 80 2.02 -15.87 -2.05
CA ASN A 80 3.35 -15.88 -2.67
C ASN A 80 4.39 -14.98 -1.99
N MET A 81 4.01 -14.19 -0.98
CA MET A 81 4.84 -13.09 -0.50
C MET A 81 4.73 -12.90 1.01
N ARG A 82 5.88 -12.70 1.66
CA ARG A 82 5.99 -12.51 3.11
C ARG A 82 6.85 -11.31 3.51
N THR A 83 7.81 -10.91 2.69
CA THR A 83 8.78 -9.85 3.04
C THR A 83 8.62 -8.60 2.17
N ILE A 84 9.15 -7.48 2.66
CA ILE A 84 9.22 -6.22 1.92
C ILE A 84 10.09 -6.33 0.67
N GLU A 85 11.15 -7.15 0.69
CA GLU A 85 11.96 -7.43 -0.50
C GLU A 85 11.15 -8.06 -1.63
N GLN A 86 10.34 -9.06 -1.30
CA GLN A 86 9.45 -9.72 -2.26
C GLN A 86 8.35 -8.77 -2.78
N ALA A 87 8.03 -7.72 -2.02
CA ALA A 87 7.03 -6.73 -2.41
C ALA A 87 7.55 -5.66 -3.38
N LEU A 88 8.85 -5.60 -3.67
CA LEU A 88 9.40 -4.61 -4.58
C LEU A 88 8.76 -4.73 -5.98
N GLY A 89 8.12 -3.64 -6.43
CA GLY A 89 7.41 -3.60 -7.70
C GLY A 89 5.95 -4.06 -7.63
N GLU A 90 5.49 -4.60 -6.50
CA GLU A 90 4.14 -5.09 -6.28
C GLU A 90 3.29 -4.07 -5.48
N SER A 91 1.97 -4.27 -5.49
CA SER A 91 1.03 -3.52 -4.64
C SER A 91 0.59 -4.36 -3.45
N ILE A 92 0.83 -3.85 -2.24
CA ILE A 92 0.49 -4.55 -1.00
C ILE A 92 -0.48 -3.74 -0.13
N PRO A 93 -1.38 -4.40 0.62
CA PRO A 93 -2.17 -3.73 1.63
C PRO A 93 -1.27 -3.28 2.78
N TRP A 94 -1.41 -2.02 3.20
CA TRP A 94 -0.72 -1.47 4.37
C TRP A 94 -1.68 -0.69 5.27
N PRO A 95 -1.56 -0.78 6.60
CA PRO A 95 -2.47 -0.07 7.50
C PRO A 95 -2.17 1.42 7.48
N LYS A 96 -3.20 2.26 7.33
CA LYS A 96 -3.09 3.73 7.23
C LYS A 96 -2.30 4.35 8.39
N GLN A 97 -2.45 3.81 9.60
CA GLN A 97 -1.73 4.28 10.79
C GLN A 97 -0.20 4.02 10.73
N HIS A 98 0.24 3.12 9.85
CA HIS A 98 1.66 2.83 9.59
C HIS A 98 2.09 3.35 8.21
N VAL A 99 1.37 4.33 7.66
CA VAL A 99 1.76 5.04 6.44
C VAL A 99 2.02 6.49 6.78
N PHE A 100 3.24 6.94 6.46
CA PHE A 100 3.60 8.35 6.54
C PHE A 100 3.59 8.97 5.14
N ILE A 101 2.78 10.00 4.93
CA ILE A 101 2.73 10.79 3.70
C ILE A 101 3.51 12.09 3.97
N PRO A 102 4.71 12.30 3.39
CA PRO A 102 5.45 13.54 3.59
C PRO A 102 4.67 14.70 2.94
N ASN A 103 4.26 15.67 3.76
CA ASN A 103 3.56 16.91 3.36
C ASN A 103 2.23 16.68 2.61
N THR A 104 1.13 16.56 3.37
CA THR A 104 -0.12 17.27 3.00
C THR A 104 -0.03 18.71 3.44
#